data_AF-A0A533Z4G2-F1
#
_entry.id   AF-A0A533Z4G2-F1
#
_cell.length_a   1.000
_cell.length_b   1.000
_cell.length_c   1.000
_cell.angle_alpha   90.00
_cell.angle_beta   90.00
_cell.angle_gamma   90.00
#
_symmetry.space_group_name_H-M   'P 1'
#
loop_
_entity.id
_entity.type
_entity.pdbx_description
1 polymer ?
#
loop_
_entity_poly.entity_id
_entity_poly.type
_entity_poly.pdbx_seq_one_letter_code
_entity_poly.pdbx_strand_id
1 'polypeptide(L)'
;MEARINTGGKRRRSASETKEESPSKTAQDLTRKILSDDEVRAISRRLRKVIDPLLGELSSQYGLEIEDSVRFGAVATRLREAREARGLDLKTTSKTSRVPQYRLRYIEECNLKHLRPSDLHAYIDFLDSNNWFARWSKANPKLAARFAPNSKSNRKRTAESI
;
A
#
# COMPACT_ATOMS: atom_id res chain seq x y z
N MET A 1 40.87 -10.39 -54.85
CA MET A 1 39.74 -11.22 -54.39
C MET A 1 39.60 -11.02 -52.90
N GLU A 2 38.41 -10.57 -52.48
CA GLU A 2 37.72 -10.81 -51.19
C GLU A 2 38.49 -10.52 -49.88
N ALA A 3 38.16 -9.45 -49.14
CA ALA A 3 37.10 -9.37 -48.10
C ALA A 3 37.54 -10.07 -46.78
N ARG A 4 37.31 -9.63 -45.54
CA ARG A 4 36.60 -8.51 -44.88
C ARG A 4 36.90 -8.67 -43.36
N ILE A 5 37.07 -7.57 -42.62
CA ILE A 5 36.50 -7.22 -41.28
C ILE A 5 35.74 -8.33 -40.48
N ASN A 6 35.65 -8.42 -39.14
CA ASN A 6 35.99 -7.59 -37.98
C ASN A 6 35.49 -8.34 -36.70
N THR A 7 36.10 -8.06 -35.53
CA THR A 7 35.56 -8.07 -34.15
C THR A 7 34.70 -9.20 -33.54
N GLY A 8 35.08 -9.54 -32.30
CA GLY A 8 34.16 -9.71 -31.16
C GLY A 8 33.80 -11.16 -30.82
N GLY A 9 33.66 -11.60 -29.58
CA GLY A 9 33.65 -10.92 -28.29
C GLY A 9 33.26 -11.94 -27.21
N LYS A 10 33.97 -11.88 -26.08
CA LYS A 10 33.55 -12.25 -24.71
C LYS A 10 32.35 -13.20 -24.57
N ARG A 11 32.61 -14.50 -24.37
CA ARG A 11 31.67 -15.41 -23.71
C ARG A 11 31.77 -15.24 -22.20
N ARG A 12 30.86 -14.45 -21.61
CA ARG A 12 30.44 -14.59 -20.20
C ARG A 12 28.96 -14.94 -20.20
N ARG A 13 28.61 -16.18 -19.87
CA ARG A 13 27.22 -16.59 -19.57
C ARG A 13 27.18 -17.09 -18.14
N SER A 14 26.75 -16.21 -17.24
CA SER A 14 26.20 -16.57 -15.93
C SER A 14 25.29 -15.42 -15.51
N ALA A 15 24.14 -15.32 -16.17
CA ALA A 15 23.02 -14.56 -15.65
C ALA A 15 22.18 -15.54 -14.83
N SER A 16 22.29 -15.45 -13.51
CA SER A 16 21.34 -16.04 -12.59
C SER A 16 19.98 -15.40 -12.82
N GLU A 17 19.08 -16.10 -13.51
CA GLU A 17 17.65 -15.80 -13.49
C GLU A 17 17.12 -16.07 -12.08
N THR A 18 17.19 -15.06 -11.22
CA THR A 18 16.28 -14.97 -10.07
C THR A 18 14.88 -14.80 -10.64
N LYS A 19 14.15 -15.91 -10.80
CA LYS A 19 12.69 -15.90 -10.89
C LYS A 19 12.17 -15.16 -9.67
N GLU A 20 11.65 -13.95 -9.88
CA GLU A 20 10.83 -13.27 -8.88
C GLU A 20 9.62 -14.18 -8.59
N GLU A 21 9.70 -14.88 -7.46
CA GLU A 21 8.63 -15.72 -6.97
C GLU A 21 7.45 -14.81 -6.66
N SER A 22 6.44 -14.87 -7.52
CA SER A 22 5.17 -14.17 -7.32
C SER A 22 4.65 -14.51 -5.93
N PRO A 23 4.21 -13.53 -5.11
CA PRO A 23 3.79 -13.80 -3.75
C PRO A 23 2.68 -14.85 -3.77
N SER A 24 2.92 -15.97 -3.08
CA SER A 24 2.01 -17.11 -2.95
C SER A 24 0.55 -16.64 -2.76
N LYS A 25 -0.42 -17.31 -3.40
CA LYS A 25 -1.87 -17.01 -3.28
C LYS A 25 -2.29 -16.77 -1.82
N THR A 26 -1.66 -17.47 -0.87
CA THR A 26 -1.89 -17.31 0.57
C THR A 26 -1.49 -15.94 1.12
N ALA A 27 -0.38 -15.35 0.65
CA ALA A 27 0.06 -14.01 1.06
C ALA A 27 -0.87 -12.91 0.54
N GLN A 28 -1.35 -13.05 -0.70
CA GLN A 28 -2.34 -12.13 -1.28
C GLN A 28 -3.69 -12.21 -0.53
N ASP A 29 -4.12 -13.41 -0.16
CA ASP A 29 -5.40 -13.62 0.53
C ASP A 29 -5.38 -13.09 1.98
N LEU A 30 -4.25 -13.20 2.67
CA LEU A 30 -4.04 -12.59 3.99
C LEU A 30 -4.12 -11.06 3.96
N THR A 31 -3.74 -10.43 2.84
CA THR A 31 -3.86 -8.98 2.66
C THR A 31 -5.23 -8.52 2.17
N ARG A 32 -6.20 -9.41 1.94
CA ARG A 32 -7.55 -9.03 1.48
C ARG A 32 -8.59 -9.02 2.59
N LYS A 33 -8.38 -9.83 3.61
CA LYS A 33 -9.29 -9.96 4.75
C LYS A 33 -8.92 -9.01 5.89
N ILE A 34 -9.93 -8.64 6.69
CA ILE A 34 -9.69 -7.98 7.97
C ILE A 34 -9.18 -9.06 8.92
N LEU A 35 -7.90 -8.96 9.28
CA LEU A 35 -7.22 -9.95 10.13
C LEU A 35 -7.67 -9.85 11.59
N SER A 36 -7.72 -10.99 12.27
CA SER A 36 -7.83 -11.05 13.73
C SER A 36 -6.51 -10.65 14.41
N ASP A 37 -6.57 -10.27 15.69
CA ASP A 37 -5.36 -9.89 16.43
C ASP A 37 -4.31 -11.00 16.50
N ASP A 38 -4.72 -12.27 16.63
CA ASP A 38 -3.79 -13.40 16.64
C ASP A 38 -3.10 -13.60 15.29
N GLU A 39 -3.81 -13.41 14.19
CA GLU A 39 -3.25 -13.43 12.84
C GLU A 39 -2.27 -12.26 12.63
N VAL A 40 -2.63 -11.05 13.07
CA VAL A 40 -1.75 -9.87 13.01
C VAL A 40 -0.47 -10.14 13.79
N ARG A 41 -0.56 -10.67 15.02
CA ARG A 41 0.61 -11.01 15.84
C ARG A 41 1.46 -12.11 15.21
N ALA A 42 0.84 -13.13 14.63
CA ALA A 42 1.55 -14.22 13.95
C ALA A 42 2.34 -13.71 12.74
N ILE A 43 1.71 -12.88 11.90
CA ILE A 43 2.34 -12.28 10.72
C ILE A 43 3.43 -11.30 11.13
N SER A 44 3.17 -10.41 12.09
CA SER A 44 4.13 -9.42 12.57
C SER A 44 5.38 -10.05 13.17
N ARG A 45 5.25 -11.16 13.91
CA ARG A 45 6.40 -11.94 14.41
C ARG A 45 7.23 -12.52 13.28
N ARG A 46 6.61 -13.01 12.21
CA ARG A 46 7.33 -13.54 11.03
C ARG A 46 8.05 -12.42 10.28
N LEU A 47 7.39 -11.29 10.04
CA LEU A 47 8.00 -10.11 9.42
C LEU A 47 9.18 -9.60 10.24
N ARG A 48 9.03 -9.50 11.56
CA ARG A 48 10.11 -9.08 12.46
C ARG A 48 11.35 -9.97 12.32
N LYS A 49 11.18 -11.30 12.30
CA LYS A 49 12.31 -12.23 12.07
C LYS A 49 13.04 -12.04 10.74
N VAL A 50 12.36 -11.55 9.71
CA VAL A 50 12.95 -11.29 8.38
C VAL A 50 13.62 -9.92 8.33
N ILE A 51 13.04 -8.92 8.99
CA ILE A 51 13.48 -7.53 8.94
C ILE A 51 14.59 -7.24 9.96
N ASP A 52 14.52 -7.83 11.16
CA ASP A 52 15.49 -7.57 12.24
C ASP A 52 16.96 -7.82 11.81
N PRO A 53 17.30 -8.89 11.08
CA PRO A 53 18.66 -9.09 10.59
C PRO A 53 19.14 -8.02 9.59
N LEU A 54 18.21 -7.34 8.91
CA LEU A 54 18.50 -6.37 7.87
C LEU A 54 18.59 -4.94 8.40
N LEU A 55 17.77 -4.61 9.41
CA LEU A 55 17.64 -3.24 9.93
C LEU A 55 18.18 -3.09 11.36
N GLY A 56 18.48 -4.18 12.06
CA GLY A 56 18.97 -4.16 13.44
C GLY A 56 18.09 -3.29 14.35
N GLU A 57 18.74 -2.41 15.13
CA GLU A 57 18.07 -1.46 16.04
C GLU A 57 17.24 -0.38 15.34
N LEU A 58 17.37 -0.18 14.02
CA LEU A 58 16.55 0.82 13.31
C LEU A 58 15.07 0.40 13.24
N SER A 59 14.78 -0.89 13.36
CA SER A 59 13.41 -1.44 13.41
C SER A 59 12.61 -0.91 14.60
N SER A 60 13.26 -0.62 15.73
CA SER A 60 12.62 -0.08 16.94
C SER A 60 12.48 1.44 16.91
N GLN A 61 13.39 2.15 16.21
CA GLN A 61 13.39 3.62 16.11
C GLN A 61 12.49 4.20 15.01
N TYR A 62 12.32 3.52 13.87
CA TYR A 62 11.49 4.02 12.77
C TYR A 62 10.01 3.57 12.86
N GLY A 63 9.59 3.18 14.08
CA GLY A 63 8.35 2.52 14.47
C GLY A 63 7.06 3.14 13.94
N LEU A 64 6.73 2.82 12.71
CA LEU A 64 5.38 2.32 12.44
C LEU A 64 5.38 0.90 12.95
N GLU A 65 4.64 0.66 14.03
CA GLU A 65 4.43 -0.68 14.58
C GLU A 65 4.18 -1.66 13.43
N ILE A 66 5.01 -2.70 13.30
CA ILE A 66 4.87 -3.70 12.21
C ILE A 66 3.43 -4.21 12.16
N GLU A 67 2.79 -4.34 13.33
CA GLU A 67 1.38 -4.69 13.42
C GLU A 67 0.44 -3.67 12.76
N ASP A 68 0.70 -2.36 12.90
CA ASP A 68 -0.10 -1.32 12.24
C ASP A 68 0.06 -1.39 10.72
N SER A 69 1.28 -1.64 10.24
CA SER A 69 1.54 -1.87 8.81
C SER A 69 0.83 -3.12 8.30
N VAL A 70 0.83 -4.21 9.07
CA VAL A 70 0.09 -5.44 8.74
C VAL A 70 -1.42 -5.20 8.73
N ARG A 71 -1.97 -4.50 9.73
CA ARG A 71 -3.40 -4.15 9.81
C ARG A 71 -3.82 -3.25 8.65
N PHE A 72 -3.01 -2.24 8.32
CA PHE A 72 -3.30 -1.31 7.23
C PHE A 72 -3.06 -1.90 5.84
N GLY A 73 -2.20 -2.92 5.71
CA GLY A 73 -1.96 -3.66 4.47
C GLY A 73 -3.25 -4.17 3.81
N ALA A 74 -4.26 -4.52 4.62
CA ALA A 74 -5.58 -4.89 4.14
C ALA A 74 -6.31 -3.73 3.43
N VAL A 75 -6.23 -2.53 3.99
CA VAL A 75 -6.82 -1.31 3.40
C VAL A 75 -6.10 -0.97 2.11
N ALA A 76 -4.77 -0.91 2.13
CA ALA A 76 -3.96 -0.57 0.98
C ALA A 76 -4.19 -1.52 -0.20
N THR A 77 -4.19 -2.82 0.07
CA THR A 77 -4.46 -3.85 -0.94
C THR A 77 -5.85 -3.72 -1.52
N ARG A 78 -6.87 -3.55 -0.67
CA ARG A 78 -8.24 -3.40 -1.15
C ARG A 78 -8.43 -2.16 -2.02
N LEU A 79 -7.88 -1.01 -1.63
CA LEU A 79 -8.00 0.22 -2.41
C LEU A 79 -7.29 0.09 -3.77
N ARG A 80 -6.08 -0.49 -3.77
CA ARG A 80 -5.37 -0.81 -5.02
C ARG A 80 -6.19 -1.73 -5.92
N GLU A 81 -6.73 -2.82 -5.39
CA GLU A 81 -7.55 -3.76 -6.15
C GLU A 81 -8.84 -3.13 -6.67
N ALA A 82 -9.51 -2.30 -5.86
CA ALA A 82 -10.71 -1.58 -6.29
C ALA A 82 -10.40 -0.56 -7.39
N ARG A 83 -9.23 0.10 -7.34
CA ARG A 83 -8.74 0.97 -8.42
C ARG A 83 -8.47 0.17 -9.70
N GLU A 84 -7.72 -0.93 -9.58
CA GLU A 84 -7.33 -1.78 -10.70
C GLU A 84 -8.53 -2.47 -11.36
N ALA A 85 -9.52 -2.90 -10.56
CA ALA A 85 -10.78 -3.45 -11.07
C ALA A 85 -11.60 -2.46 -11.92
N ARG A 86 -11.36 -1.16 -11.74
CA ARG A 86 -11.94 -0.09 -12.58
C ARG A 86 -11.05 0.28 -13.78
N GLY A 87 -9.93 -0.42 -13.99
CA GLY A 87 -8.98 -0.13 -15.05
C GLY A 87 -8.23 1.20 -14.88
N LEU A 88 -8.17 1.74 -13.66
CA LEU A 88 -7.58 3.05 -13.40
C LEU A 88 -6.11 2.92 -12.99
N ASP A 89 -5.23 3.71 -13.60
CA ASP A 89 -3.87 3.91 -13.09
C ASP A 89 -3.83 5.04 -12.03
N LEU A 90 -2.72 5.17 -11.32
CA LEU A 90 -2.57 6.20 -10.28
C LEU A 90 -2.65 7.64 -10.86
N LYS A 91 -2.20 7.84 -12.11
CA LYS A 91 -2.21 9.15 -12.77
C LYS A 91 -3.64 9.62 -13.05
N THR A 92 -4.46 8.75 -13.63
CA THR A 92 -5.88 8.99 -13.93
C THR A 92 -6.66 9.14 -12.64
N THR A 93 -6.45 8.23 -11.68
CA THR A 93 -7.06 8.31 -10.36
C THR A 93 -6.76 9.64 -9.68
N SER A 94 -5.51 10.11 -9.74
CA SER A 94 -5.11 11.39 -9.15
C SER A 94 -5.88 12.57 -9.74
N LYS A 95 -6.06 12.60 -11.06
CA LYS A 95 -6.83 13.64 -11.74
C LYS A 95 -8.30 13.61 -11.35
N THR A 96 -8.91 12.44 -11.29
CA THR A 96 -10.35 12.29 -11.05
C THR A 96 -10.73 12.46 -9.58
N SER A 97 -9.96 11.86 -8.66
CA SER A 97 -10.18 11.96 -7.21
C SER A 97 -9.70 13.29 -6.61
N ARG A 98 -8.91 14.07 -7.36
CA ARG A 98 -8.23 15.29 -6.90
C ARG A 98 -7.24 15.06 -5.75
N VAL A 99 -6.84 13.81 -5.50
CA VAL A 99 -5.77 13.45 -4.57
C VAL A 99 -4.45 13.37 -5.35
N PRO A 100 -3.36 14.03 -4.93
CA PRO A 100 -2.08 13.96 -5.65
C PRO A 100 -1.56 12.51 -5.79
N GLN A 101 -1.01 12.18 -6.95
CA GLN A 101 -0.55 10.82 -7.28
C GLN A 101 0.39 10.23 -6.23
N TYR A 102 1.34 11.03 -5.71
CA TYR A 102 2.28 10.57 -4.69
C TYR A 102 1.60 10.25 -3.34
N ARG A 103 0.44 10.86 -3.04
CA ARG A 103 -0.36 10.56 -1.84
C ARG A 103 -1.13 9.26 -1.98
N LEU A 104 -1.70 9.00 -3.16
CA LEU A 104 -2.32 7.72 -3.48
C LEU A 104 -1.29 6.59 -3.36
N ARG A 105 -0.07 6.82 -3.86
CA ARG A 105 1.05 5.88 -3.73
C ARG A 105 1.39 5.60 -2.27
N TYR A 106 1.49 6.62 -1.41
CA TYR A 106 1.72 6.39 0.03
C TYR A 106 0.65 5.55 0.70
N ILE A 107 -0.61 5.66 0.27
CA ILE A 107 -1.70 4.81 0.78
C ILE A 107 -1.49 3.37 0.33
N GLU A 108 -1.28 3.12 -0.97
CA GLU A 108 -1.14 1.77 -1.52
C GLU A 108 0.16 1.06 -1.09
N GLU A 109 1.22 1.80 -0.79
CA GLU A 109 2.50 1.28 -0.28
C GLU A 109 2.54 1.17 1.25
N CYS A 110 1.42 1.39 1.95
CA CYS A 110 1.34 1.35 3.42
C CYS A 110 2.32 2.32 4.12
N ASN A 111 2.62 3.46 3.51
CA ASN A 111 3.49 4.48 4.10
C ASN A 111 2.72 5.35 5.11
N LEU A 112 2.44 4.75 6.27
CA LEU A 112 1.62 5.34 7.33
C LEU A 112 2.19 6.65 7.90
N LYS A 113 3.50 6.90 7.76
CA LYS A 113 4.18 8.12 8.23
C LYS A 113 3.75 9.36 7.44
N HIS A 114 3.47 9.18 6.16
CA HIS A 114 3.11 10.28 5.25
C HIS A 114 1.62 10.29 4.86
N LEU A 115 0.84 9.39 5.45
CA LEU A 115 -0.58 9.24 5.19
C LEU A 115 -1.36 10.39 5.85
N ARG A 116 -2.21 11.06 5.06
CA ARG A 116 -3.12 12.10 5.55
C ARG A 116 -4.54 11.55 5.62
N PRO A 117 -5.27 11.69 6.74
CA PRO A 117 -6.63 11.20 6.86
C PRO A 117 -7.57 11.71 5.74
N SER A 118 -7.45 12.99 5.36
CA SER A 118 -8.27 13.58 4.30
C SER A 118 -8.05 12.92 2.93
N ASP A 119 -6.81 12.57 2.60
CA ASP A 119 -6.47 11.92 1.32
C ASP A 119 -6.98 10.48 1.31
N LEU A 120 -6.86 9.79 2.45
CA LEU A 120 -7.37 8.43 2.62
C LEU A 120 -8.89 8.37 2.44
N HIS A 121 -9.64 9.24 3.14
CA HIS A 121 -11.10 9.27 3.01
C HIS A 121 -11.56 9.68 1.61
N ALA A 122 -10.94 10.68 1.00
CA ALA A 122 -11.24 11.06 -0.38
C ALA A 122 -11.02 9.88 -1.35
N TYR A 123 -9.99 9.06 -1.12
CA TYR A 123 -9.73 7.90 -1.96
C TYR A 123 -10.70 6.74 -1.70
N ILE A 124 -11.07 6.49 -0.43
CA ILE A 124 -12.09 5.51 -0.04
C ILE A 124 -13.44 5.86 -0.66
N ASP A 125 -13.84 7.12 -0.58
CA ASP A 125 -15.07 7.65 -1.18
C ASP A 125 -15.06 7.47 -2.69
N PHE A 126 -13.97 7.88 -3.34
CA PHE A 126 -13.80 7.72 -4.77
C PHE A 126 -13.96 6.26 -5.22
N LEU A 127 -13.42 5.30 -4.45
CA LEU A 127 -13.45 3.87 -4.74
C LEU A 127 -14.67 3.14 -4.16
N ASP A 128 -15.65 3.85 -3.60
CA ASP A 128 -16.85 3.28 -2.97
C ASP A 128 -16.51 2.13 -1.97
N SER A 129 -15.46 2.33 -1.18
CA SER A 129 -14.96 1.33 -0.23
C SER A 129 -15.40 1.59 1.21
N ASN A 130 -16.31 2.55 1.42
CA ASN A 130 -16.78 3.04 2.72
C ASN A 130 -17.30 1.94 3.65
N ASN A 131 -18.23 1.11 3.16
CA ASN A 131 -18.84 0.05 3.97
C ASN A 131 -17.81 -0.95 4.49
N TRP A 132 -16.84 -1.31 3.65
CA TRP A 132 -15.78 -2.21 4.07
C TRP A 132 -14.80 -1.52 5.03
N PHE A 133 -14.41 -0.27 4.75
CA PHE A 133 -13.51 0.47 5.62
C PHE A 133 -14.12 0.72 7.01
N ALA A 134 -15.44 0.90 7.11
CA ALA A 134 -16.15 0.97 8.38
C ALA A 134 -16.04 -0.34 9.17
N ARG A 135 -16.14 -1.50 8.51
CA ARG A 135 -15.90 -2.82 9.15
C ARG A 135 -14.46 -2.97 9.61
N TRP A 136 -13.49 -2.58 8.77
CA TRP A 136 -12.07 -2.60 9.14
C TRP A 136 -11.80 -1.69 10.34
N SER A 137 -12.41 -0.50 10.37
CA SER A 137 -12.26 0.47 11.45
C SER A 137 -12.79 -0.05 12.79
N LYS A 138 -13.93 -0.75 12.76
CA LYS A 138 -14.49 -1.43 13.96
C LYS A 138 -13.58 -2.52 14.50
N ALA A 139 -12.90 -3.26 13.61
CA ALA A 139 -11.95 -4.30 14.00
C ALA A 139 -10.60 -3.75 14.46
N ASN A 140 -10.22 -2.55 14.03
CA ASN A 140 -8.93 -1.92 14.32
C ASN A 140 -9.08 -0.54 14.96
N PRO A 141 -9.81 -0.39 16.10
CA PRO A 141 -10.25 0.92 16.59
C PRO A 141 -9.11 1.87 16.93
N LYS A 142 -8.02 1.36 17.53
CA LYS A 142 -6.83 2.16 17.89
C LYS A 142 -6.16 2.78 16.66
N LEU A 143 -5.94 1.97 15.62
CA LEU A 143 -5.32 2.43 14.38
C LEU A 143 -6.29 3.31 13.58
N ALA A 144 -7.58 2.95 13.53
CA ALA A 144 -8.60 3.73 12.83
C ALA A 144 -8.76 5.14 13.40
N ALA A 145 -8.62 5.32 14.72
CA ALA A 145 -8.67 6.63 15.36
C ALA A 145 -7.63 7.62 14.79
N ARG A 146 -6.45 7.13 14.36
CA ARG A 146 -5.41 7.95 13.71
C ARG A 146 -5.84 8.51 12.35
N PHE A 147 -6.85 7.89 11.73
CA PHE A 147 -7.41 8.27 10.45
C PHE A 147 -8.81 8.88 10.56
N ALA A 148 -9.30 9.17 11.77
CA ALA A 148 -10.59 9.82 11.91
C ALA A 148 -10.60 11.15 11.11
N PRO A 149 -11.69 11.46 10.38
CA PRO A 149 -11.78 12.76 9.72
C PRO A 149 -11.68 13.84 10.80
N ASN A 150 -10.63 14.68 10.73
CA ASN A 150 -10.54 15.85 11.60
C ASN A 150 -11.82 16.66 11.40
N SER A 151 -12.60 16.85 12.46
CA SER A 151 -13.91 17.54 12.45
C SER A 151 -13.87 19.00 11.94
N LYS A 152 -12.69 19.51 11.58
CA LYS A 152 -12.45 20.88 11.12
C LYS A 152 -12.14 21.04 9.63
N SER A 153 -12.25 20.00 8.80
CA SER A 153 -12.04 20.15 7.35
C SER A 153 -13.30 19.84 6.54
N ASN A 154 -13.93 20.93 6.06
CA ASN A 154 -14.66 21.02 4.79
C ASN A 154 -16.19 20.78 4.71
N ARG A 155 -16.97 21.28 5.66
CA ARG A 155 -18.34 21.77 5.38
C ARG A 155 -18.31 23.21 4.83
N LYS A 156 -17.60 23.46 3.72
CA LYS A 156 -17.72 24.70 2.94
C LYS A 156 -17.48 24.40 1.47
N ARG A 157 -18.43 23.71 0.84
CA ARG A 157 -18.51 23.60 -0.62
C ARG A 157 -19.92 23.16 -1.08
N THR A 158 -20.97 23.79 -0.53
CA THR A 158 -22.36 23.62 -1.02
C THR A 158 -23.30 24.72 -0.53
N ALA A 159 -22.81 25.95 -0.36
CA ALA A 159 -23.65 27.11 -0.08
C ALA A 159 -23.04 28.34 -0.75
N GLU A 160 -23.12 28.37 -2.08
CA GLU A 160 -23.03 29.58 -2.94
C GLU A 160 -23.20 29.12 -4.40
N SER A 161 -24.44 28.77 -4.74
CA SER A 161 -24.98 28.75 -6.10
C SER A 161 -26.50 28.72 -5.97
N ILE A 162 -27.06 29.86 -5.57
CA ILE A 162 -28.34 30.40 -6.03
C ILE A 162 -28.12 31.90 -6.15
#